data_AF-A0A426S7X1-F1
#
_entry.id   AF-A0A426S7X1-F1
#
_cell.length_a   1.000
_cell.length_b   1.000
_cell.length_c   1.000
_cell.angle_alpha   90.00
_cell.angle_beta   90.00
_cell.angle_gamma   90.00
#
_symmetry.space_group_name_H-M   'P 1'
#
loop_
_entity.id
_entity.type
_entity.pdbx_description
1 polymer ?
#
loop_
_entity_poly.entity_id
_entity_poly.type
_entity_poly.pdbx_seq_one_letter_code
_entity_poly.pdbx_strand_id
1 'polypeptide(L)'
;MQPAKGQPVEHQPISRWRRARRAVAVGLGALAVLVGVTAGTAAPASAAATAPDPAQLTSLTLTSVSNGRGLDVQNGNTGDGVFLVTNSAPGYHQKWSAHLDTDGSFTLVNDDTGKCATAGLPLAQQPCDGRNGERWYFQPVAGGSGAFMVRNVQDDKCLDVWYNAQYNDAWTDTYGCNGSQAQQWRLPAGAQEAAVASAVDHAAARCVKDTSSCSWRTLVQAPAAPLPQQCVSPVWYNGTTAAVPWTFSMKRTTGWGSELGFSLGSDLGTGGASPVTAKISTQISGKVTQSLTDELGNSLTISVPPAQYGWVALSELATKVTGTWTFDVNGYPWTAADTLTVPLLSDDQGGASIYLARTSETFSGCGSAS
;
A
#
# COMPACT_ATOMS: atom_id res chain seq x y z
N MET A 1 16.94 -13.59 64.68
CA MET A 1 15.68 -12.83 64.59
C MET A 1 14.99 -13.22 63.28
N GLN A 2 13.78 -13.76 63.32
CA GLN A 2 12.94 -14.03 62.15
C GLN A 2 11.78 -13.02 62.13
N PRO A 3 11.38 -12.48 60.97
CA PRO A 3 10.07 -11.85 60.79
C PRO A 3 9.00 -12.87 60.36
N ALA A 4 7.73 -12.49 60.52
CA ALA A 4 6.60 -13.41 60.62
C ALA A 4 5.83 -13.68 59.31
N LYS A 5 4.99 -14.73 59.36
CA LYS A 5 3.97 -15.06 58.35
C LYS A 5 2.78 -14.09 58.41
N GLY A 6 2.15 -13.82 57.26
CA GLY A 6 0.78 -13.28 57.15
C GLY A 6 -0.13 -14.27 56.39
N GLN A 7 -1.39 -14.41 56.82
CA GLN A 7 -2.39 -15.31 56.24
C GLN A 7 -3.29 -14.62 55.19
N PRO A 8 -3.99 -15.39 54.32
CA PRO A 8 -4.84 -14.86 53.26
C PRO A 8 -6.25 -14.46 53.77
N VAL A 9 -6.97 -13.69 52.95
CA VAL A 9 -8.36 -13.27 53.19
C VAL A 9 -9.31 -13.98 52.23
N GLU A 10 -10.41 -14.49 52.78
CA GLU A 10 -11.50 -15.22 52.12
C GLU A 10 -12.62 -14.25 51.69
N HIS A 11 -13.29 -14.52 50.55
CA HIS A 11 -14.47 -13.78 50.11
C HIS A 11 -15.65 -14.73 49.82
N GLN A 12 -16.81 -14.48 50.45
CA GLN A 12 -18.08 -15.14 50.17
C GLN A 12 -19.14 -14.18 49.57
N PRO A 13 -20.20 -14.69 48.89
CA PRO A 13 -21.02 -13.90 47.96
C PRO A 13 -22.51 -13.74 48.33
N ILE A 14 -23.07 -12.54 48.14
CA ILE A 14 -24.49 -12.16 48.40
C ILE A 14 -24.86 -11.03 47.38
N SER A 15 -25.98 -10.98 46.64
CA SER A 15 -27.13 -11.88 46.41
C SER A 15 -27.79 -11.62 45.02
N ARG A 16 -29.04 -12.08 44.78
CA ARG A 16 -29.86 -11.83 43.56
C ARG A 16 -31.01 -10.85 43.84
N TRP A 17 -31.36 -9.96 42.91
CA TRP A 17 -32.70 -9.32 42.88
C TRP A 17 -33.35 -9.41 41.48
N ARG A 18 -34.66 -9.71 41.45
CA ARG A 18 -35.53 -9.75 40.27
C ARG A 18 -36.58 -8.64 40.35
N ARG A 19 -36.99 -8.10 39.20
CA ARG A 19 -38.36 -7.65 38.77
C ARG A 19 -38.21 -6.98 37.39
N ALA A 20 -38.91 -7.25 36.28
CA ALA A 20 -40.21 -7.84 35.93
C ALA A 20 -41.27 -6.81 35.45
N ARG A 21 -41.47 -6.78 34.12
CA ARG A 21 -42.71 -6.45 33.36
C ARG A 21 -43.29 -5.02 33.45
N ARG A 22 -43.57 -4.42 32.27
CA ARG A 22 -44.90 -4.41 31.60
C ARG A 22 -44.82 -3.80 30.19
N ALA A 23 -45.90 -3.92 29.41
CA ALA A 23 -46.02 -3.58 27.98
C ALA A 23 -47.27 -2.72 27.71
N VAL A 24 -47.66 -2.59 26.42
CA VAL A 24 -48.91 -2.01 25.85
C VAL A 24 -48.87 -0.49 25.59
N ALA A 25 -49.46 0.10 24.53
CA ALA A 25 -49.73 -0.25 23.11
C ALA A 25 -50.43 0.95 22.41
N VAL A 26 -50.56 0.93 21.07
CA VAL A 26 -51.44 1.81 20.21
C VAL A 26 -51.01 3.30 20.18
N GLY A 27 -51.02 4.04 19.07
CA GLY A 27 -51.38 3.77 17.66
C GLY A 27 -52.16 4.96 17.06
N LEU A 28 -51.88 5.35 15.80
CA LEU A 28 -52.72 6.12 14.86
C LEU A 28 -51.85 6.57 13.67
N GLY A 29 -52.43 6.65 12.46
CA GLY A 29 -51.70 7.02 11.24
C GLY A 29 -51.97 8.46 10.78
N ALA A 30 -51.14 8.93 9.85
CA ALA A 30 -51.42 10.10 9.02
C ALA A 30 -50.85 9.87 7.62
N LEU A 31 -51.68 10.09 6.59
CA LEU A 31 -51.20 10.24 5.21
C LEU A 31 -50.39 11.54 5.12
N ALA A 32 -49.18 11.47 4.60
CA ALA A 32 -48.42 12.65 4.17
C ALA A 32 -48.12 12.54 2.68
N VAL A 33 -48.60 13.53 1.91
CA VAL A 33 -48.31 13.65 0.48
C VAL A 33 -46.84 14.05 0.32
N LEU A 34 -46.02 13.13 -0.20
CA LEU A 34 -44.63 13.45 -0.55
C LEU A 34 -44.59 14.12 -1.92
N VAL A 35 -44.45 15.44 -1.89
CA VAL A 35 -44.00 16.24 -3.04
C VAL A 35 -42.61 15.74 -3.47
N GLY A 36 -42.43 15.51 -4.76
CA GLY A 36 -41.17 15.02 -5.30
C GLY A 36 -40.03 16.02 -5.11
N VAL A 37 -39.13 15.73 -4.15
CA VAL A 37 -37.79 16.30 -4.12
C VAL A 37 -36.85 15.23 -4.66
N THR A 38 -36.38 15.42 -5.89
CA THR A 38 -35.27 14.62 -6.44
C THR A 38 -33.99 15.03 -5.71
N ALA A 39 -33.78 14.47 -4.52
CA ALA A 39 -32.48 14.51 -3.87
C ALA A 39 -31.48 13.81 -4.80
N GLY A 40 -30.64 14.59 -5.47
CA GLY A 40 -29.55 14.05 -6.26
C GLY A 40 -28.68 13.21 -5.31
N THR A 41 -28.58 11.91 -5.59
CA THR A 41 -27.68 11.03 -4.87
C THR A 41 -26.26 11.49 -5.16
N ALA A 42 -25.70 12.31 -4.27
CA ALA A 42 -24.26 12.56 -4.27
C ALA A 42 -23.58 11.19 -4.26
N ALA A 43 -22.79 10.93 -5.31
CA ALA A 43 -22.01 9.71 -5.37
C ALA A 43 -21.18 9.61 -4.08
N PRO A 44 -21.11 8.43 -3.43
CA PRO A 44 -20.30 8.30 -2.23
C PRO A 44 -18.87 8.69 -2.61
N ALA A 45 -18.31 9.65 -1.88
CA ALA A 45 -16.89 9.92 -1.98
C ALA A 45 -16.18 8.61 -1.65
N SER A 46 -15.48 8.03 -2.63
CA SER A 46 -14.78 6.77 -2.45
C SER A 46 -13.80 6.96 -1.31
N ALA A 47 -14.05 6.30 -0.18
CA ALA A 47 -13.08 6.27 0.90
C ALA A 47 -11.79 5.73 0.31
N ALA A 48 -10.69 6.47 0.45
CA ALA A 48 -9.38 5.94 0.11
C ALA A 48 -9.20 4.67 0.97
N ALA A 49 -8.89 3.55 0.33
CA ALA A 49 -8.55 2.33 1.04
C ALA A 49 -7.40 2.68 1.99
N THR A 50 -7.60 2.47 3.29
CA THR A 50 -6.54 2.71 4.27
C THR A 50 -5.49 1.65 4.02
N ALA A 51 -4.23 2.06 3.81
CA ALA A 51 -3.14 1.13 3.54
C ALA A 51 -3.07 0.06 4.65
N PRO A 52 -2.82 -1.22 4.33
CA PRO A 52 -2.79 -2.29 5.33
C PRO A 52 -1.76 -2.01 6.43
N ASP A 53 -2.14 -2.23 7.68
CA ASP A 53 -1.28 -1.99 8.84
C ASP A 53 -0.14 -3.03 8.89
N PRO A 54 1.16 -2.63 8.79
CA PRO A 54 2.28 -3.54 8.90
C PRO A 54 2.30 -4.36 10.21
N ALA A 55 1.64 -3.90 11.28
CA ALA A 55 1.50 -4.68 12.52
C ALA A 55 0.78 -6.03 12.32
N GLN A 56 0.00 -6.17 11.24
CA GLN A 56 -0.63 -7.44 10.83
C GLN A 56 0.39 -8.54 10.46
N LEU A 57 1.65 -8.18 10.21
CA LEU A 57 2.73 -9.10 9.89
C LEU A 57 3.50 -9.63 11.12
N THR A 58 2.88 -9.59 12.30
CA THR A 58 3.42 -10.13 13.56
C THR A 58 2.67 -11.38 14.04
N SER A 59 3.30 -12.24 14.84
CA SER A 59 2.70 -13.49 15.37
C SER A 59 2.13 -14.45 14.29
N LEU A 60 2.73 -14.40 13.11
CA LEU A 60 2.39 -15.22 11.95
C LEU A 60 2.67 -16.69 12.23
N THR A 61 1.90 -17.55 11.57
CA THR A 61 2.25 -18.96 11.38
C THR A 61 2.28 -19.22 9.89
N LEU A 62 3.46 -19.55 9.36
CA LEU A 62 3.65 -19.90 7.96
C LEU A 62 3.30 -21.37 7.79
N THR A 63 2.14 -21.68 7.24
CA THR A 63 1.65 -23.06 7.08
C THR A 63 1.92 -23.55 5.66
N SER A 64 2.75 -24.59 5.50
CA SER A 64 3.03 -25.20 4.20
C SER A 64 1.74 -25.71 3.54
N VAL A 65 1.56 -25.37 2.27
CA VAL A 65 0.41 -25.81 1.47
C VAL A 65 0.43 -27.30 1.22
N SER A 66 1.60 -27.93 1.09
CA SER A 66 1.72 -29.33 0.68
C SER A 66 1.45 -30.35 1.79
N ASN A 67 1.75 -30.01 3.04
CA ASN A 67 1.70 -30.94 4.17
C ASN A 67 0.92 -30.42 5.39
N GLY A 68 0.41 -29.18 5.34
CA GLY A 68 -0.44 -28.57 6.36
C GLY A 68 0.28 -28.18 7.67
N ARG A 69 1.62 -28.20 7.69
CA ARG A 69 2.43 -27.97 8.90
C ARG A 69 2.99 -26.55 8.96
N GLY A 70 3.20 -26.05 10.18
CA GLY A 70 3.81 -24.74 10.41
C GLY A 70 5.33 -24.79 10.32
N LEU A 71 5.95 -23.73 9.79
CA LEU A 71 7.38 -23.47 9.95
C LEU A 71 7.72 -23.36 11.44
N ASP A 72 8.68 -24.14 11.90
CA ASP A 72 9.02 -24.37 13.30
C ASP A 72 10.55 -24.38 13.48
N VAL A 73 11.02 -24.13 14.69
CA VAL A 73 12.43 -24.28 15.08
C VAL A 73 12.63 -25.70 15.60
N GLN A 74 13.60 -26.43 15.04
CA GLN A 74 13.79 -27.85 15.32
C GLN A 74 13.89 -28.13 16.84
N ASN A 75 13.02 -29.03 17.31
CA ASN A 75 12.99 -29.56 18.68
C ASN A 75 12.97 -28.49 19.81
N GLY A 76 12.47 -27.28 19.52
CA GLY A 76 12.41 -26.19 20.51
C GLY A 76 13.77 -25.68 20.98
N ASN A 77 14.80 -25.85 20.15
CA ASN A 77 16.16 -25.41 20.49
C ASN A 77 16.36 -23.94 20.10
N THR A 78 16.68 -23.10 21.08
CA THR A 78 16.86 -21.64 20.88
C THR A 78 18.27 -21.24 20.42
N GLY A 79 19.16 -22.20 20.14
CA GLY A 79 20.55 -21.97 19.72
C GLY A 79 20.71 -21.37 18.32
N ASP A 80 21.91 -20.85 18.04
CA ASP A 80 22.32 -20.39 16.70
C ASP A 80 22.55 -21.59 15.76
N GLY A 81 22.21 -21.44 14.48
CA GLY A 81 22.37 -22.50 13.48
C GLY A 81 21.40 -23.68 13.62
N VAL A 82 20.44 -23.62 14.54
CA VAL A 82 19.38 -24.63 14.66
C VAL A 82 18.52 -24.61 13.38
N PHE A 83 18.26 -25.79 12.84
CA PHE A 83 17.51 -25.93 11.59
C PHE A 83 16.05 -25.53 11.76
N LEU A 84 15.49 -25.02 10.67
CA LEU A 84 14.07 -24.75 10.54
C LEU A 84 13.39 -25.91 9.81
N VAL A 85 12.24 -26.31 10.33
CA VAL A 85 11.53 -27.53 9.94
C VAL A 85 10.04 -27.24 9.78
N THR A 86 9.27 -28.21 9.29
CA THR A 86 7.81 -28.16 9.39
C THR A 86 7.28 -29.17 10.41
N ASN A 87 6.33 -28.73 11.23
CA ASN A 87 5.76 -29.52 12.32
C ASN A 87 4.25 -29.30 12.46
N SER A 88 3.52 -30.31 12.94
CA SER A 88 2.10 -30.16 13.24
C SER A 88 1.87 -29.15 14.36
N ALA A 89 0.78 -28.39 14.31
CA ALA A 89 0.40 -27.50 15.40
C ALA A 89 -0.22 -28.29 16.58
N PRO A 90 0.07 -27.94 17.85
CA PRO A 90 1.09 -26.97 18.27
C PRO A 90 2.51 -27.53 18.12
N GLY A 91 3.38 -26.79 17.43
CA GLY A 91 4.83 -27.04 17.43
C GLY A 91 5.54 -26.33 18.59
N TYR A 92 6.85 -26.12 18.45
CA TYR A 92 7.67 -25.50 19.51
C TYR A 92 7.69 -23.97 19.40
N HIS A 93 8.18 -23.46 18.27
CA HIS A 93 8.39 -22.03 18.00
C HIS A 93 7.83 -21.68 16.62
N GLN A 94 6.52 -21.86 16.45
CA GLN A 94 5.80 -21.67 15.17
C GLN A 94 5.27 -20.25 14.94
N LYS A 95 5.88 -19.28 15.63
CA LYS A 95 5.47 -17.88 15.67
C LYS A 95 6.58 -17.00 15.12
N TRP A 96 6.22 -16.20 14.12
CA TRP A 96 7.13 -15.44 13.29
C TRP A 96 6.59 -14.04 13.02
N SER A 97 7.47 -13.05 13.01
CA SER A 97 7.17 -11.68 12.59
C SER A 97 7.99 -11.32 11.35
N ALA A 98 7.34 -10.74 10.34
CA ALA A 98 8.01 -10.20 9.16
C ALA A 98 8.24 -8.70 9.35
N HIS A 99 9.49 -8.33 9.66
CA HIS A 99 9.88 -6.95 9.90
C HIS A 99 10.19 -6.27 8.55
N LEU A 100 9.22 -5.51 8.02
CA LEU A 100 9.31 -4.87 6.71
C LEU A 100 10.42 -3.79 6.63
N ASP A 101 11.13 -3.83 5.51
CA ASP A 101 11.94 -2.73 4.97
C ASP A 101 11.07 -1.81 4.07
N THR A 102 11.59 -0.63 3.72
CA THR A 102 10.90 0.34 2.86
C THR A 102 10.70 -0.09 1.41
N ASP A 103 11.27 -1.25 1.01
CA ASP A 103 11.13 -1.85 -0.31
C ASP A 103 10.26 -3.12 -0.29
N GLY A 104 9.42 -3.30 0.73
CA GLY A 104 8.50 -4.44 0.85
C GLY A 104 9.15 -5.80 1.11
N SER A 105 10.48 -5.89 1.10
CA SER A 105 11.20 -7.04 1.65
C SER A 105 11.21 -6.97 3.18
N PHE A 106 11.63 -8.05 3.85
CA PHE A 106 11.59 -8.15 5.31
C PHE A 106 12.61 -9.12 5.87
N THR A 107 12.95 -8.96 7.14
CA THR A 107 13.57 -10.04 7.92
C THR A 107 12.47 -10.88 8.59
N LEU A 108 12.58 -12.21 8.54
CA LEU A 108 11.60 -13.13 9.12
C LEU A 108 12.13 -13.60 10.48
N VAL A 109 11.65 -12.97 11.55
CA VAL A 109 12.14 -13.16 12.92
C VAL A 109 11.25 -14.17 13.65
N ASN A 110 11.83 -15.11 14.38
CA ASN A 110 11.09 -15.99 15.27
C ASN A 110 10.70 -15.25 16.57
N ASP A 111 9.44 -15.30 16.97
CA ASP A 111 8.93 -14.50 18.09
C ASP A 111 9.44 -14.99 19.47
N ASP A 112 9.79 -16.28 19.59
CA ASP A 112 10.28 -16.86 20.85
C ASP A 112 11.80 -16.73 21.00
N THR A 113 12.57 -16.84 19.90
CA THR A 113 14.04 -16.82 19.93
C THR A 113 14.66 -15.47 19.57
N GLY A 114 13.90 -14.58 18.90
CA GLY A 114 14.39 -13.30 18.37
C GLY A 114 15.37 -13.43 17.20
N LYS A 115 15.42 -14.59 16.53
CA LYS A 115 16.40 -14.92 15.49
C LYS A 115 15.79 -14.96 14.10
N CYS A 116 16.61 -14.64 13.10
CA CYS A 116 16.19 -14.53 11.71
C CYS A 116 16.23 -15.88 10.99
N ALA A 117 15.17 -16.21 10.28
CA ALA A 117 15.16 -17.31 9.32
C ALA A 117 16.16 -17.01 8.19
N THR A 118 17.08 -17.93 8.00
CA THR A 118 18.32 -17.71 7.27
C THR A 118 18.45 -18.69 6.12
N ALA A 119 18.52 -18.17 4.89
CA ALA A 119 18.66 -18.94 3.66
C ALA A 119 19.86 -19.89 3.71
N GLY A 120 19.64 -21.13 3.25
CA GLY A 120 20.59 -22.22 3.37
C GLY A 120 20.01 -23.58 3.00
N LEU A 121 20.85 -24.59 3.12
CA LEU A 121 20.48 -26.00 3.00
C LEU A 121 21.22 -26.82 4.08
N PRO A 122 20.55 -27.17 5.20
CA PRO A 122 19.20 -26.77 5.59
C PRO A 122 19.06 -25.26 5.85
N LEU A 123 17.81 -24.78 5.86
CA LEU A 123 17.45 -23.49 6.42
C LEU A 123 17.69 -23.50 7.94
N ALA A 124 18.14 -22.39 8.51
CA ALA A 124 18.43 -22.27 9.94
C ALA A 124 17.97 -20.93 10.53
N GLN A 125 17.96 -20.83 11.86
CA GLN A 125 17.90 -19.53 12.54
C GLN A 125 19.32 -19.02 12.87
N GLN A 126 19.53 -17.70 12.75
CA GLN A 126 20.76 -17.01 13.16
C GLN A 126 20.43 -15.70 13.87
N PRO A 127 21.35 -15.14 14.68
CA PRO A 127 21.24 -13.75 15.13
C PRO A 127 21.07 -12.83 13.91
N CYS A 128 20.03 -11.99 13.92
CA CYS A 128 19.75 -11.08 12.82
C CYS A 128 20.90 -10.08 12.64
N ASP A 129 21.62 -10.13 11.51
CA ASP A 129 22.73 -9.22 11.21
C ASP A 129 22.49 -8.30 9.98
N GLY A 130 21.39 -8.53 9.26
CA GLY A 130 20.95 -7.72 8.12
C GLY A 130 21.50 -8.15 6.76
N ARG A 131 22.25 -9.26 6.68
CA ARG A 131 22.70 -9.85 5.42
C ARG A 131 21.54 -10.28 4.52
N ASN A 132 21.72 -10.23 3.20
CA ASN A 132 20.66 -10.57 2.24
C ASN A 132 20.13 -12.02 2.36
N GLY A 133 20.92 -12.96 2.89
CA GLY A 133 20.46 -14.31 3.23
C GLY A 133 19.38 -14.38 4.34
N GLU A 134 19.16 -13.29 5.08
CA GLU A 134 18.09 -13.16 6.09
C GLU A 134 16.93 -12.26 5.62
N ARG A 135 17.05 -11.65 4.44
CA ARG A 135 16.03 -10.79 3.82
C ARG A 135 15.20 -11.60 2.83
N TRP A 136 13.88 -11.49 2.97
CA TRP A 136 12.87 -12.23 2.22
C TRP A 136 11.86 -11.28 1.60
N TYR A 137 11.07 -11.76 0.65
CA TYR A 137 9.89 -11.06 0.15
C TYR A 137 8.75 -12.05 -0.08
N PHE A 138 7.51 -11.56 0.02
CA PHE A 138 6.33 -12.33 -0.32
C PHE A 138 6.07 -12.25 -1.82
N GLN A 139 5.63 -13.35 -2.41
CA GLN A 139 5.15 -13.40 -3.79
C GLN A 139 3.83 -14.18 -3.83
N PRO A 140 2.68 -13.53 -4.09
CA PRO A 140 1.40 -14.19 -4.23
C PRO A 140 1.42 -15.31 -5.26
N VAL A 141 0.89 -16.48 -4.91
CA VAL A 141 0.66 -17.57 -5.86
C VAL A 141 -0.54 -17.22 -6.72
N ALA A 142 -0.38 -17.28 -8.04
CA ALA A 142 -1.45 -16.98 -8.99
C ALA A 142 -2.70 -17.87 -8.76
N GLY A 143 -3.88 -17.30 -9.03
CA GLY A 143 -5.17 -17.99 -8.84
C GLY A 143 -5.85 -17.76 -7.49
N GLY A 144 -5.34 -16.87 -6.63
CA GLY A 144 -6.07 -16.37 -5.46
C GLY A 144 -6.19 -17.37 -4.30
N SER A 145 -5.25 -18.30 -4.16
CA SER A 145 -5.26 -19.35 -3.13
C SER A 145 -4.96 -18.88 -1.70
N GLY A 146 -4.66 -17.59 -1.50
CA GLY A 146 -4.16 -17.02 -0.24
C GLY A 146 -2.78 -17.52 0.17
N ALA A 147 -2.06 -18.20 -0.73
CA ALA A 147 -0.72 -18.71 -0.51
C ALA A 147 0.33 -17.82 -1.19
N PHE A 148 1.54 -17.84 -0.63
CA PHE A 148 2.69 -17.08 -1.09
C PHE A 148 3.88 -18.02 -1.29
N MET A 149 4.70 -17.75 -2.29
CA MET A 149 6.11 -18.12 -2.20
C MET A 149 6.80 -17.10 -1.31
N VAL A 150 7.62 -17.57 -0.37
CA VAL A 150 8.50 -16.70 0.43
C VAL A 150 9.89 -16.82 -0.17
N ARG A 151 10.38 -15.76 -0.80
CA ARG A 151 11.60 -15.79 -1.63
C ARG A 151 12.72 -15.01 -0.99
N ASN A 152 13.96 -15.50 -1.10
CA ASN A 152 15.12 -14.82 -0.55
C ASN A 152 15.64 -13.72 -1.49
N VAL A 153 16.02 -12.56 -0.94
CA VAL A 153 16.49 -11.39 -1.68
C VAL A 153 17.88 -11.60 -2.31
N GLN A 154 18.70 -12.52 -1.80
CA GLN A 154 20.06 -12.74 -2.29
C GLN A 154 20.12 -13.45 -3.65
N ASP A 155 19.23 -14.42 -3.88
CA ASP A 155 19.29 -15.31 -5.06
C ASP A 155 17.92 -15.72 -5.63
N ASP A 156 16.84 -15.05 -5.21
CA ASP A 156 15.46 -15.26 -5.68
C ASP A 156 14.92 -16.70 -5.46
N LYS A 157 15.57 -17.53 -4.64
CA LYS A 157 15.10 -18.88 -4.28
C LYS A 157 13.93 -18.88 -3.31
N CYS A 158 13.14 -19.94 -3.36
CA CYS A 158 11.95 -20.13 -2.55
C CYS A 158 12.28 -20.90 -1.25
N LEU A 159 11.66 -20.49 -0.15
CA LEU A 159 11.51 -21.31 1.06
C LEU A 159 10.76 -22.60 0.70
N ASP A 160 11.43 -23.75 0.83
CA ASP A 160 10.99 -25.07 0.37
C ASP A 160 10.91 -26.06 1.55
N VAL A 161 10.03 -27.06 1.46
CA VAL A 161 9.97 -28.20 2.37
C VAL A 161 10.70 -29.36 1.71
N TRP A 162 11.89 -29.69 2.22
CA TRP A 162 12.85 -30.63 1.63
C TRP A 162 12.19 -31.94 1.16
N TYR A 163 12.33 -32.25 -0.14
CA TYR A 163 11.69 -33.38 -0.83
C TYR A 163 10.16 -33.49 -0.66
N ASN A 164 9.47 -32.37 -0.40
CA ASN A 164 8.04 -32.33 -0.08
C ASN A 164 7.64 -33.28 1.06
N ALA A 165 8.49 -33.38 2.08
CA ALA A 165 8.32 -34.33 3.18
C ALA A 165 7.00 -34.16 3.95
N GLN A 166 6.38 -35.30 4.29
CA GLN A 166 5.01 -35.39 4.83
C GLN A 166 4.95 -35.77 6.32
N TYR A 167 6.06 -35.64 7.03
CA TYR A 167 6.24 -35.97 8.45
C TYR A 167 6.59 -34.72 9.29
N ASN A 168 6.52 -34.83 10.62
CA ASN A 168 6.96 -33.78 11.54
C ASN A 168 8.48 -33.75 11.64
N ASP A 169 9.07 -32.58 11.88
CA ASP A 169 10.54 -32.36 11.83
C ASP A 169 11.12 -32.52 10.42
N ALA A 170 10.28 -32.40 9.39
CA ALA A 170 10.69 -32.33 8.00
C ALA A 170 11.49 -31.04 7.74
N TRP A 171 12.74 -31.18 7.29
CA TRP A 171 13.64 -30.04 7.05
C TRP A 171 13.09 -29.07 6.00
N THR A 172 13.50 -27.81 6.12
CA THR A 172 13.30 -26.78 5.09
C THR A 172 14.64 -26.33 4.52
N ASP A 173 14.61 -25.75 3.32
CA ASP A 173 15.78 -25.18 2.63
C ASP A 173 15.38 -24.01 1.73
N THR A 174 16.35 -23.44 1.03
CA THR A 174 16.11 -22.53 -0.10
C THR A 174 16.40 -23.21 -1.43
N TYR A 175 15.35 -23.55 -2.18
CA TYR A 175 15.46 -24.23 -3.46
C TYR A 175 15.07 -23.31 -4.64
N GLY A 176 15.53 -23.65 -5.84
CA GLY A 176 15.11 -22.95 -7.06
C GLY A 176 13.58 -23.01 -7.19
N CYS A 177 12.93 -21.86 -7.34
CA CYS A 177 11.48 -21.82 -7.40
C CYS A 177 10.96 -22.69 -8.55
N ASN A 178 10.13 -23.68 -8.22
CA ASN A 178 9.53 -24.69 -9.10
C ASN A 178 7.98 -24.65 -9.08
N GLY A 179 7.39 -23.77 -8.26
CA GLY A 179 5.94 -23.56 -8.16
C GLY A 179 5.17 -24.70 -7.47
N SER A 180 5.84 -25.75 -7.01
CA SER A 180 5.20 -26.86 -6.29
C SER A 180 4.63 -26.42 -4.93
N GLN A 181 3.70 -27.19 -4.38
CA GLN A 181 3.10 -26.90 -3.09
C GLN A 181 4.11 -26.88 -1.92
N ALA A 182 5.29 -27.51 -2.07
CA ALA A 182 6.36 -27.48 -1.06
C ALA A 182 6.95 -26.08 -0.86
N GLN A 183 6.77 -25.18 -1.85
CA GLN A 183 7.26 -23.80 -1.84
C GLN A 183 6.18 -22.77 -1.56
N GLN A 184 4.94 -23.23 -1.31
CA GLN A 184 3.79 -22.37 -1.10
C GLN A 184 3.40 -22.39 0.38
N TRP A 185 3.22 -21.21 0.95
CA TRP A 185 2.97 -21.00 2.36
C TRP A 185 1.72 -20.15 2.55
N ARG A 186 0.81 -20.58 3.42
CA ARG A 186 -0.35 -19.79 3.84
C ARG A 186 -0.02 -19.00 5.08
N LEU A 187 -0.41 -17.74 5.07
CA LEU A 187 -0.40 -16.85 6.23
C LEU A 187 -1.80 -16.84 6.90
N PRO A 188 -1.91 -16.45 8.18
CA PRO A 188 -3.20 -16.21 8.83
C PRO A 188 -4.04 -15.22 8.02
N ALA A 189 -5.35 -15.42 7.94
CA ALA A 189 -6.23 -14.61 7.07
C ALA A 189 -6.09 -13.09 7.28
N GLY A 190 -5.96 -12.65 8.53
CA GLY A 190 -5.77 -11.23 8.88
C GLY A 190 -4.40 -10.64 8.56
N ALA A 191 -3.47 -11.42 7.99
CA ALA A 191 -2.14 -10.98 7.55
C ALA A 191 -1.97 -11.01 6.02
N GLN A 192 -2.92 -11.62 5.28
CA GLN A 192 -2.78 -11.83 3.84
C GLN A 192 -2.83 -10.52 3.05
N GLU A 193 -3.62 -9.53 3.50
CA GLU A 193 -3.71 -8.22 2.85
C GLU A 193 -2.40 -7.42 2.98
N ALA A 194 -1.84 -7.35 4.20
CA ALA A 194 -0.53 -6.73 4.43
C ALA A 194 0.61 -7.43 3.67
N ALA A 195 0.58 -8.76 3.57
CA ALA A 195 1.56 -9.52 2.79
C ALA A 195 1.44 -9.31 1.27
N VAL A 196 0.23 -9.08 0.76
CA VAL A 196 0.02 -8.66 -0.64
C VAL A 196 0.52 -7.23 -0.85
N ALA A 197 0.27 -6.31 0.08
CA ALA A 197 0.78 -4.94 -0.01
C ALA A 197 2.31 -4.91 -0.04
N SER A 198 3.00 -5.58 0.89
CA SER A 198 4.47 -5.65 0.88
C SER A 198 5.03 -6.36 -0.36
N ALA A 199 4.32 -7.35 -0.91
CA ALA A 199 4.69 -7.97 -2.19
C ALA A 199 4.56 -6.99 -3.37
N VAL A 200 3.54 -6.14 -3.36
CA VAL A 200 3.35 -5.06 -4.35
C VAL A 200 4.47 -4.03 -4.21
N ASP A 201 4.78 -3.57 -3.00
CA ASP A 201 5.87 -2.62 -2.75
C ASP A 201 7.20 -3.15 -3.30
N HIS A 202 7.51 -4.43 -3.02
CA HIS A 202 8.72 -5.07 -3.51
C HIS A 202 8.77 -5.19 -5.04
N ALA A 203 7.68 -5.68 -5.65
CA ALA A 203 7.60 -5.84 -7.09
C ALA A 203 7.56 -4.48 -7.82
N ALA A 204 6.98 -3.45 -7.23
CA ALA A 204 7.00 -2.08 -7.73
C ALA A 204 8.40 -1.46 -7.66
N ALA A 205 9.09 -1.59 -6.51
CA ALA A 205 10.47 -1.15 -6.34
C ALA A 205 11.43 -1.84 -7.32
N ARG A 206 11.13 -3.10 -7.71
CA ARG A 206 11.81 -3.82 -8.80
C ARG A 206 11.43 -3.27 -10.18
N CYS A 207 10.13 -3.09 -10.44
CA CYS A 207 9.54 -2.57 -11.70
C CYS A 207 10.11 -1.20 -12.10
N VAL A 208 10.30 -0.29 -11.15
CA VAL A 208 10.88 1.05 -11.39
C VAL A 208 12.35 0.97 -11.82
N LYS A 209 13.10 -0.02 -11.33
CA LYS A 209 14.53 -0.24 -11.66
C LYS A 209 14.71 -1.06 -12.95
N ASP A 210 13.82 -2.03 -13.18
CA ASP A 210 13.79 -2.92 -14.33
C ASP A 210 12.34 -3.12 -14.80
N THR A 211 11.97 -2.44 -15.88
CA THR A 211 10.61 -2.50 -16.46
C THR A 211 10.33 -3.78 -17.26
N SER A 212 11.30 -4.70 -17.36
CA SER A 212 11.05 -6.06 -17.85
C SER A 212 10.41 -6.96 -16.77
N SER A 213 10.64 -6.65 -15.49
CA SER A 213 10.08 -7.40 -14.35
C SER A 213 8.56 -7.23 -14.15
N CYS A 214 7.95 -6.28 -14.85
CA CYS A 214 6.54 -5.91 -14.70
C CYS A 214 5.88 -5.56 -16.04
N SER A 215 4.55 -5.64 -16.11
CA SER A 215 3.75 -5.07 -17.20
C SER A 215 2.43 -4.50 -16.69
N TRP A 216 1.90 -3.53 -17.41
CA TRP A 216 0.60 -2.91 -17.15
C TRP A 216 -0.36 -3.23 -18.29
N ARG A 217 -1.62 -3.48 -17.93
CA ARG A 217 -2.74 -3.53 -18.86
C ARG A 217 -3.85 -2.59 -18.40
N THR A 218 -4.15 -1.57 -19.20
CA THR A 218 -5.35 -0.73 -19.00
C THR A 218 -6.61 -1.58 -19.23
N LEU A 219 -7.61 -1.46 -18.36
CA LEU A 219 -8.93 -2.08 -18.51
C LEU A 219 -10.02 -1.04 -18.74
N VAL A 220 -10.03 0.03 -17.95
CA VAL A 220 -11.01 1.11 -18.01
C VAL A 220 -10.31 2.45 -17.80
N GLN A 221 -10.62 3.43 -18.64
CA GLN A 221 -10.26 4.82 -18.46
C GLN A 221 -11.54 5.63 -18.23
N ALA A 222 -11.60 6.39 -17.14
CA ALA A 222 -12.69 7.32 -16.86
C ALA A 222 -12.57 8.58 -17.75
N PRO A 223 -13.66 9.32 -17.98
CA PRO A 223 -13.57 10.67 -18.56
C PRO A 223 -12.58 11.53 -17.79
N ALA A 224 -11.83 12.37 -18.51
CA ALA A 224 -10.92 13.31 -17.87
C ALA A 224 -11.70 14.37 -17.08
N ALA A 225 -11.15 14.79 -15.94
CA ALA A 225 -11.75 15.81 -15.08
C ALA A 225 -10.65 16.71 -14.47
N PRO A 226 -10.93 18.00 -14.23
CA PRO A 226 -10.02 18.85 -13.48
C PRO A 226 -9.87 18.37 -12.04
N LEU A 227 -8.63 18.20 -11.58
CA LEU A 227 -8.31 18.03 -10.17
C LEU A 227 -8.59 19.33 -9.39
N PRO A 228 -8.80 19.25 -8.06
CA PRO A 228 -8.95 20.43 -7.22
C PRO A 228 -7.79 21.40 -7.38
N GLN A 229 -8.10 22.69 -7.53
CA GLN A 229 -7.08 23.73 -7.77
C GLN A 229 -6.10 23.88 -6.60
N GLN A 230 -4.81 23.78 -6.90
CA GLN A 230 -3.72 23.92 -5.92
C GLN A 230 -2.92 25.19 -6.18
N CYS A 231 -2.50 25.90 -5.13
CA CYS A 231 -1.57 27.02 -5.28
C CYS A 231 -0.19 26.45 -5.61
N VAL A 232 0.33 26.76 -6.80
CA VAL A 232 1.70 26.42 -7.18
C VAL A 232 2.69 27.53 -6.84
N SER A 233 2.20 28.76 -6.66
CA SER A 233 2.99 29.90 -6.21
C SER A 233 2.74 30.26 -4.74
N PRO A 234 3.60 31.07 -4.12
CA PRO A 234 3.23 31.89 -2.97
C PRO A 234 2.02 32.77 -3.29
N VAL A 235 1.32 33.22 -2.24
CA VAL A 235 0.30 34.27 -2.33
C VAL A 235 0.97 35.61 -2.03
N TRP A 236 0.83 36.57 -2.94
CA TRP A 236 1.33 37.94 -2.76
C TRP A 236 0.17 38.87 -2.37
N TYR A 237 0.46 39.97 -1.68
CA TYR A 237 -0.49 41.06 -1.46
C TYR A 237 0.12 42.37 -1.94
N ASN A 238 -0.62 43.12 -2.77
CA ASN A 238 -0.16 44.41 -3.26
C ASN A 238 -0.65 45.55 -2.35
N GLY A 239 0.18 45.93 -1.38
CA GLY A 239 -0.07 47.09 -0.51
C GLY A 239 0.22 48.46 -1.14
N THR A 240 0.46 48.55 -2.45
CA THR A 240 0.78 49.82 -3.14
C THR A 240 -0.45 50.42 -3.83
N THR A 241 -0.32 51.65 -4.34
CA THR A 241 -1.39 52.38 -5.05
C THR A 241 -1.46 52.11 -6.56
N ALA A 242 -0.57 51.28 -7.10
CA ALA A 242 -0.51 50.92 -8.52
C ALA A 242 -0.50 49.39 -8.68
N ALA A 243 -0.83 48.87 -9.86
CA ALA A 243 -0.72 47.43 -10.12
C ALA A 243 0.75 47.00 -10.17
N VAL A 244 1.10 45.88 -9.52
CA VAL A 244 2.47 45.37 -9.44
C VAL A 244 2.59 44.06 -10.22
N PRO A 245 3.51 43.95 -11.20
CA PRO A 245 3.77 42.70 -11.89
C PRO A 245 4.61 41.76 -11.00
N TRP A 246 4.14 40.53 -10.84
CA TRP A 246 4.86 39.44 -10.20
C TRP A 246 5.10 38.33 -11.23
N THR A 247 6.36 37.95 -11.43
CA THR A 247 6.71 36.80 -12.26
C THR A 247 6.96 35.60 -11.36
N PHE A 248 6.22 34.51 -11.61
CA PHE A 248 6.37 33.24 -10.94
C PHE A 248 7.04 32.23 -11.86
N SER A 249 8.16 31.65 -11.43
CA SER A 249 8.79 30.51 -12.10
C SER A 249 8.28 29.21 -11.50
N MET A 250 7.77 28.33 -12.35
CA MET A 250 7.14 27.07 -11.94
C MET A 250 8.18 26.02 -11.56
N LYS A 251 7.85 25.21 -10.55
CA LYS A 251 8.55 23.94 -10.27
C LYS A 251 7.81 22.82 -10.99
N ARG A 252 8.55 21.82 -11.47
CA ARG A 252 7.99 20.60 -12.07
C ARG A 252 6.90 20.00 -11.19
N THR A 253 5.70 19.85 -11.73
CA THR A 253 4.60 19.09 -11.13
C THR A 253 4.35 17.82 -11.93
N THR A 254 4.04 16.74 -11.20
CA THR A 254 3.57 15.46 -11.77
C THR A 254 2.47 14.90 -10.88
N GLY A 255 1.20 15.07 -11.27
CA GLY A 255 0.04 14.52 -10.54
C GLY A 255 -0.19 13.01 -10.68
N TRP A 256 0.85 12.22 -11.01
CA TRP A 256 0.74 10.77 -11.13
C TRP A 256 0.55 10.14 -9.74
N GLY A 257 -0.49 9.30 -9.59
CA GLY A 257 -0.76 8.54 -8.38
C GLY A 257 -1.21 7.11 -8.66
N SER A 258 -0.96 6.22 -7.72
CA SER A 258 -1.44 4.83 -7.68
C SER A 258 -2.27 4.63 -6.41
N GLU A 259 -3.37 3.89 -6.48
CA GLU A 259 -4.14 3.50 -5.29
C GLU A 259 -3.45 2.36 -4.52
N LEU A 260 -2.49 1.65 -5.14
CA LEU A 260 -1.52 0.77 -4.47
C LEU A 260 -0.37 1.54 -3.78
N GLY A 261 -0.31 2.86 -3.89
CA GLY A 261 0.60 3.72 -3.10
C GLY A 261 2.06 3.80 -3.55
N PHE A 262 2.52 2.94 -4.46
CA PHE A 262 3.91 2.96 -4.93
C PHE A 262 4.21 4.12 -5.90
N SER A 263 5.43 4.65 -5.85
CA SER A 263 5.84 5.75 -6.73
C SER A 263 6.12 5.26 -8.15
N LEU A 264 5.29 5.68 -9.11
CA LEU A 264 5.43 5.39 -10.54
C LEU A 264 6.56 6.19 -11.21
N GLY A 265 6.98 7.28 -10.57
CA GLY A 265 7.93 8.25 -11.08
C GLY A 265 9.18 8.35 -10.21
N SER A 266 10.27 8.81 -10.80
CA SER A 266 11.47 9.17 -10.04
C SER A 266 11.25 10.51 -9.33
N ASP A 267 11.18 10.47 -8.00
CA ASP A 267 11.89 11.48 -7.20
C ASP A 267 13.33 11.59 -7.75
N LEU A 268 13.94 12.78 -7.65
CA LEU A 268 15.26 13.16 -8.23
C LEU A 268 15.25 13.78 -9.65
N GLY A 269 14.60 14.95 -9.78
CA GLY A 269 15.26 16.19 -10.28
C GLY A 269 15.91 16.25 -11.68
N THR A 270 15.79 15.24 -12.54
CA THR A 270 16.62 15.07 -13.75
C THR A 270 15.87 15.11 -15.09
N GLY A 271 14.60 15.49 -15.10
CA GLY A 271 13.89 15.82 -16.34
C GLY A 271 13.22 14.64 -17.08
N GLY A 272 13.66 13.40 -16.85
CA GLY A 272 13.11 12.23 -17.55
C GLY A 272 11.68 11.85 -17.16
N ALA A 273 10.98 11.19 -18.09
CA ALA A 273 9.81 10.37 -17.77
C ALA A 273 10.27 9.01 -17.23
N SER A 274 9.58 8.45 -16.24
CA SER A 274 9.85 7.08 -15.80
C SER A 274 9.53 6.10 -16.93
N PRO A 275 10.39 5.11 -17.23
CA PRO A 275 10.07 4.07 -18.20
C PRO A 275 8.77 3.31 -17.88
N VAL A 276 8.35 3.30 -16.60
CA VAL A 276 7.05 2.77 -16.15
C VAL A 276 5.91 3.67 -16.64
N THR A 277 5.96 4.99 -16.41
CA THR A 277 4.90 5.92 -16.86
C THR A 277 4.80 5.96 -18.38
N ALA A 278 5.92 5.83 -19.10
CA ALA A 278 5.92 5.71 -20.56
C ALA A 278 5.17 4.46 -21.06
N LYS A 279 5.38 3.30 -20.41
CA LYS A 279 4.71 2.02 -20.73
C LYS A 279 3.21 2.03 -20.46
N ILE A 280 2.76 2.83 -19.49
CA ILE A 280 1.34 3.08 -19.20
C ILE A 280 0.74 4.06 -20.22
N SER A 281 1.45 5.14 -20.55
CA SER A 281 0.96 6.23 -21.40
C SER A 281 0.54 5.79 -22.80
N THR A 282 1.13 4.72 -23.35
CA THR A 282 0.76 4.16 -24.66
C THR A 282 -0.62 3.49 -24.69
N GLN A 283 -1.25 3.28 -23.54
CA GLN A 283 -2.55 2.61 -23.37
C GLN A 283 -3.65 3.57 -22.86
N ILE A 284 -3.43 4.89 -23.00
CA ILE A 284 -4.29 5.95 -22.45
C ILE A 284 -4.66 6.93 -23.57
N SER A 285 -5.92 7.34 -23.61
CA SER A 285 -6.43 8.41 -24.48
C SER A 285 -6.18 9.79 -23.88
N GLY A 286 -5.94 10.79 -24.75
CA GLY A 286 -5.51 12.14 -24.37
C GLY A 286 -4.00 12.32 -24.34
N LYS A 287 -3.52 13.57 -24.33
CA LYS A 287 -2.09 13.88 -24.28
C LYS A 287 -1.60 13.78 -22.83
N VAL A 288 -1.12 12.62 -22.43
CA VAL A 288 -0.51 12.39 -21.10
C VAL A 288 0.68 13.33 -20.89
N THR A 289 0.82 13.89 -19.69
CA THR A 289 1.94 14.78 -19.32
C THR A 289 2.91 14.12 -18.33
N GLN A 290 4.19 14.44 -18.48
CA GLN A 290 5.28 14.00 -17.59
C GLN A 290 5.89 15.19 -16.81
N SER A 291 5.48 16.42 -17.14
CA SER A 291 5.89 17.67 -16.49
C SER A 291 5.09 18.82 -17.09
N LEU A 292 4.13 19.36 -16.34
CA LEU A 292 3.33 20.49 -16.83
C LEU A 292 4.16 21.77 -17.04
N THR A 293 5.26 21.92 -16.31
CA THR A 293 6.22 23.03 -16.46
C THR A 293 6.95 23.00 -17.79
N ASP A 294 7.27 21.81 -18.31
CA ASP A 294 7.98 21.68 -19.58
C ASP A 294 7.04 21.87 -20.79
N GLU A 295 5.76 21.54 -20.62
CA GLU A 295 4.73 21.59 -21.68
C GLU A 295 3.95 22.92 -21.76
N LEU A 296 3.62 23.55 -20.62
CA LEU A 296 2.86 24.81 -20.56
C LEU A 296 3.76 26.06 -20.45
N GLY A 297 5.07 25.87 -20.26
CA GLY A 297 6.04 26.95 -20.04
C GLY A 297 6.49 27.07 -18.59
N ASN A 298 7.66 27.69 -18.40
CA ASN A 298 8.38 27.71 -17.13
C ASN A 298 8.11 28.93 -16.24
N SER A 299 7.39 29.94 -16.74
CA SER A 299 7.06 31.14 -15.99
C SER A 299 5.74 31.77 -16.40
N LEU A 300 5.07 32.43 -15.45
CA LEU A 300 3.85 33.19 -15.65
C LEU A 300 3.97 34.53 -14.93
N THR A 301 3.61 35.63 -15.60
CA THR A 301 3.55 36.96 -15.01
C THR A 301 2.10 37.34 -14.73
N ILE A 302 1.81 37.73 -13.48
CA ILE A 302 0.52 38.24 -13.03
C ILE A 302 0.66 39.72 -12.63
N SER A 303 -0.27 40.56 -13.06
CA SER A 303 -0.36 41.95 -12.60
C SER A 303 -1.38 42.01 -11.46
N VAL A 304 -0.93 42.28 -10.24
CA VAL A 304 -1.78 42.28 -9.04
C VAL A 304 -2.30 43.70 -8.78
N PRO A 305 -3.62 43.95 -8.79
CA PRO A 305 -4.18 45.29 -8.53
C PRO A 305 -3.87 45.83 -7.12
N PRO A 306 -3.96 47.15 -6.90
CA PRO A 306 -3.88 47.75 -5.57
C PRO A 306 -4.82 47.09 -4.57
N ALA A 307 -4.34 46.89 -3.34
CA ALA A 307 -5.09 46.27 -2.23
C ALA A 307 -5.66 44.87 -2.49
N GLN A 308 -5.15 44.14 -3.49
CA GLN A 308 -5.53 42.75 -3.77
C GLN A 308 -4.41 41.76 -3.45
N TYR A 309 -4.84 40.53 -3.17
CA TYR A 309 -4.00 39.35 -3.22
C TYR A 309 -3.82 38.88 -4.67
N GLY A 310 -2.70 38.21 -4.96
CA GLY A 310 -2.45 37.53 -6.23
C GLY A 310 -1.79 36.17 -6.01
N TRP A 311 -2.14 35.18 -6.83
CA TRP A 311 -1.53 33.85 -6.80
C TRP A 311 -1.66 33.15 -8.16
N VAL A 312 -0.89 32.08 -8.36
CA VAL A 312 -1.04 31.14 -9.47
C VAL A 312 -1.59 29.83 -8.93
N ALA A 313 -2.79 29.48 -9.38
CA ALA A 313 -3.37 28.17 -9.15
C ALA A 313 -3.10 27.25 -10.34
N LEU A 314 -2.85 25.96 -10.10
CA LEU A 314 -2.86 24.93 -11.13
C LEU A 314 -4.20 24.19 -11.08
N SER A 315 -4.85 24.09 -12.24
CA SER A 315 -5.99 23.19 -12.49
C SER A 315 -5.48 22.08 -13.41
N GLU A 316 -4.93 21.01 -12.83
CA GLU A 316 -4.41 19.85 -13.55
C GLU A 316 -5.57 18.97 -14.02
N LEU A 317 -5.66 18.72 -15.32
CA LEU A 317 -6.58 17.75 -15.89
C LEU A 317 -6.02 16.35 -15.64
N ALA A 318 -6.84 15.44 -15.11
CA ALA A 318 -6.43 14.05 -14.90
C ALA A 318 -7.55 13.08 -15.26
N THR A 319 -7.18 11.83 -15.49
CA THR A 319 -8.10 10.71 -15.70
C THR A 319 -7.79 9.59 -14.70
N LYS A 320 -8.82 8.90 -14.22
CA LYS A 320 -8.64 7.65 -13.49
C LYS A 320 -8.55 6.48 -14.47
N VAL A 321 -7.50 5.67 -14.33
CA VAL A 321 -7.21 4.52 -15.20
C VAL A 321 -7.11 3.26 -14.35
N THR A 322 -8.17 2.45 -14.36
CA THR A 322 -8.18 1.15 -13.70
C THR A 322 -7.59 0.10 -14.63
N GLY A 323 -6.70 -0.73 -14.09
CA GLY A 323 -6.01 -1.75 -14.84
C GLY A 323 -5.42 -2.83 -13.97
N THR A 324 -4.45 -3.55 -14.52
CA THR A 324 -3.81 -4.68 -13.85
C THR A 324 -2.32 -4.67 -14.10
N TRP A 325 -1.55 -4.66 -13.00
CA TRP A 325 -0.14 -5.00 -12.99
C TRP A 325 0.02 -6.51 -13.10
N THR A 326 0.98 -6.96 -13.91
CA THR A 326 1.55 -8.31 -13.84
C THR A 326 3.01 -8.18 -13.46
N PHE A 327 3.38 -8.74 -12.31
CA PHE A 327 4.73 -8.72 -11.74
C PHE A 327 5.42 -10.08 -11.91
N ASP A 328 6.75 -10.12 -11.74
CA ASP A 328 7.61 -11.29 -11.94
C ASP A 328 7.40 -12.00 -13.29
N VAL A 329 7.29 -11.20 -14.36
CA VAL A 329 6.96 -11.65 -15.73
C VAL A 329 7.97 -12.67 -16.27
N ASN A 330 9.20 -12.66 -15.76
CA ASN A 330 10.29 -13.56 -16.16
C ASN A 330 10.39 -14.84 -15.29
N GLY A 331 9.49 -15.04 -14.32
CA GLY A 331 9.51 -16.13 -13.36
C GLY A 331 8.13 -16.72 -13.11
N TYR A 332 7.52 -16.37 -11.98
CA TYR A 332 6.19 -16.84 -11.56
C TYR A 332 5.19 -15.68 -11.57
N PRO A 333 4.62 -15.34 -12.74
CA PRO A 333 3.85 -14.11 -12.89
C PRO A 333 2.60 -14.11 -12.01
N TRP A 334 2.37 -12.98 -11.36
CA TRP A 334 1.21 -12.72 -10.49
C TRP A 334 0.67 -11.32 -10.73
N THR A 335 -0.59 -11.06 -10.39
CA THR A 335 -1.28 -9.82 -10.76
C THR A 335 -1.83 -9.04 -9.57
N ALA A 336 -1.76 -7.72 -9.66
CA ALA A 336 -2.42 -6.78 -8.75
C ALA A 336 -3.31 -5.82 -9.55
N ALA A 337 -4.54 -5.58 -9.07
CA ALA A 337 -5.41 -4.54 -9.61
C ALA A 337 -5.00 -3.17 -9.04
N ASP A 338 -5.08 -2.13 -9.85
CA ASP A 338 -4.74 -0.76 -9.44
C ASP A 338 -5.63 0.25 -10.17
N THR A 339 -5.80 1.41 -9.59
CA THR A 339 -6.43 2.58 -10.21
C THR A 339 -5.46 3.74 -10.15
N LEU A 340 -4.96 4.13 -11.32
CA LEU A 340 -3.99 5.20 -11.47
C LEU A 340 -4.71 6.53 -11.65
N THR A 341 -4.24 7.58 -10.98
CA THR A 341 -4.56 8.96 -11.36
C THR A 341 -3.48 9.42 -12.33
N VAL A 342 -3.86 9.64 -13.59
CA VAL A 342 -2.93 9.97 -14.67
C VAL A 342 -3.17 11.40 -15.14
N PRO A 343 -2.18 12.31 -15.03
CA PRO A 343 -2.33 13.68 -15.46
C PRO A 343 -2.21 13.81 -16.98
N LEU A 344 -3.04 14.68 -17.55
CA LEU A 344 -3.14 14.97 -18.97
C LEU A 344 -2.81 16.45 -19.21
N LEU A 345 -2.04 16.76 -20.25
CA LEU A 345 -1.95 18.12 -20.77
C LEU A 345 -3.29 18.54 -21.37
N SER A 346 -3.92 17.64 -22.15
CA SER A 346 -5.23 17.88 -22.78
C SER A 346 -5.95 16.57 -23.13
N ASP A 347 -7.26 16.65 -23.30
CA ASP A 347 -8.11 15.58 -23.83
C ASP A 347 -8.71 15.92 -25.21
N ASP A 348 -9.38 14.96 -25.83
CA ASP A 348 -10.02 15.10 -27.15
C ASP A 348 -11.33 15.92 -27.10
N GLN A 349 -11.78 16.32 -25.90
CA GLN A 349 -13.00 17.07 -25.64
C GLN A 349 -12.72 18.58 -25.43
N GLY A 350 -11.44 18.98 -25.50
CA GLY A 350 -10.99 20.36 -25.32
C GLY A 350 -10.65 20.73 -23.88
N GLY A 351 -10.70 19.78 -22.94
CA GLY A 351 -10.15 19.95 -21.60
C GLY A 351 -8.63 20.06 -21.65
N ALA A 352 -8.06 20.87 -20.75
CA ALA A 352 -6.61 21.03 -20.62
C ALA A 352 -6.18 21.29 -19.18
N SER A 353 -4.97 20.84 -18.83
CA SER A 353 -4.27 21.33 -17.65
C SER A 353 -3.89 22.79 -17.86
N ILE A 354 -4.22 23.66 -16.91
CA ILE A 354 -3.99 25.11 -17.04
C ILE A 354 -3.46 25.74 -15.76
N TYR A 355 -2.51 26.66 -15.93
CA TYR A 355 -2.14 27.61 -14.88
C TYR A 355 -3.05 28.83 -14.94
N LEU A 356 -3.56 29.22 -13.76
CA LEU A 356 -4.55 30.27 -13.57
C LEU A 356 -3.94 31.37 -12.73
N ALA A 357 -3.63 32.50 -13.36
CA ALA A 357 -3.36 33.75 -12.64
C ALA A 357 -4.67 34.23 -11.99
N ARG A 358 -4.67 34.41 -10.68
CA ARG A 358 -5.83 34.83 -9.88
C ARG A 358 -5.49 36.04 -9.03
N THR A 359 -6.42 36.98 -8.92
CA THR A 359 -6.37 38.08 -7.94
C THR A 359 -7.71 38.21 -7.24
N SER A 360 -7.72 38.74 -6.01
CA SER A 360 -8.93 38.95 -5.22
C SER A 360 -8.65 39.93 -4.06
N GLU A 361 -9.67 40.66 -3.62
CA GLU A 361 -9.60 41.49 -2.40
C GLU A 361 -9.40 40.64 -1.13
N THR A 362 -9.83 39.38 -1.15
CA THR A 362 -9.64 38.42 -0.04
C THR A 362 -9.11 37.07 -0.54
N PHE A 363 -8.24 36.44 0.25
CA PHE A 363 -7.73 35.10 -0.05
C PHE A 363 -8.26 34.10 0.99
N SER A 364 -9.11 33.17 0.55
CA SER A 364 -9.66 32.08 1.36
C SER A 364 -9.17 30.69 0.94
N GLY A 365 -8.48 30.58 -0.20
CA GLY A 365 -7.95 29.32 -0.71
C GLY A 365 -7.70 29.35 -2.22
N CYS A 366 -6.97 28.36 -2.73
CA CYS A 366 -6.46 28.33 -4.09
C CYS A 366 -7.55 28.17 -5.17
N GLY A 367 -8.61 27.43 -4.85
CA GLY A 367 -9.80 27.26 -5.70
C GLY A 367 -10.87 28.34 -5.54
N SER A 368 -10.64 29.35 -4.69
CA SER A 368 -11.57 30.45 -4.45
C SER A 368 -11.28 31.61 -5.40
N ALA A 369 -11.87 31.57 -6.59
CA ALA A 369 -11.91 32.71 -7.50
C ALA A 369 -13.28 33.40 -7.42
N SER A 370 -13.29 34.72 -7.36
CA SER A 370 -14.45 35.58 -7.64
C SER A 370 -14.36 36.12 -9.07
#